data_AF-A0A523UFL1-F1
#
_entry.id   AF-A0A523UFL1-F1
#
_cell.length_a   1.000
_cell.length_b   1.000
_cell.length_c   1.000
_cell.angle_alpha   90.00
_cell.angle_beta   90.00
_cell.angle_gamma   90.00
#
_symmetry.space_group_name_H-M   'P 1'
#
loop_
_entity.id
_entity.type
_entity.pdbx_description
1 polymer ?
#
loop_
_entity_poly.entity_id
_entity_poly.type
_entity_poly.pdbx_seq_one_letter_code
_entity_poly.pdbx_strand_id
1 'polypeptide(L)'
;MQKYSFLPFAARVLKVVGWIVLVVGVIASIVLGIMTGGADNGLIGGVAGAIAGIFIAIVGIIASFLAWVFLLATSELFYLFMDVEENTRNTAERIIKESD
;
A
#
# COMPACT_ATOMS: atom_id res chain seq x y z
N MET A 1 8.35 25.47 -16.36
CA MET A 1 7.62 25.41 -15.08
C MET A 1 6.76 24.16 -15.10
N GLN A 2 7.10 23.13 -14.30
CA GLN A 2 6.37 21.85 -14.26
C GLN A 2 4.92 22.11 -13.80
N LYS A 3 3.96 21.91 -14.71
CA LYS A 3 2.55 22.28 -14.51
C LYS A 3 1.78 21.31 -13.58
N TYR A 4 2.44 20.26 -13.08
CA TYR A 4 1.82 19.25 -12.21
C TYR A 4 2.64 18.99 -10.94
N SER A 5 2.68 19.96 -10.02
CA SER A 5 3.30 19.73 -8.70
C SER A 5 2.52 18.74 -7.82
N PHE A 6 1.32 18.35 -8.24
CA PHE A 6 0.43 17.47 -7.49
C PHE A 6 0.82 15.99 -7.59
N LEU A 7 1.29 15.52 -8.75
CA LEU A 7 1.65 14.11 -8.96
C LEU A 7 2.82 13.63 -8.06
N PRO A 8 3.93 14.39 -7.91
CA PRO A 8 5.00 14.03 -6.97
C PRO A 8 4.52 14.04 -5.51
N PHE A 9 3.62 14.97 -5.17
CA PHE A 9 3.04 15.05 -3.84
C PHE A 9 2.15 13.82 -3.56
N ALA A 10 1.25 13.48 -4.49
CA ALA A 10 0.38 12.31 -4.38
C ALA A 10 1.18 11.01 -4.26
N ALA A 11 2.27 10.84 -5.04
CA ALA A 11 3.15 9.69 -4.93
C ALA A 11 3.78 9.58 -3.52
N ARG A 12 4.35 10.68 -2.99
CA ARG A 12 4.88 10.67 -1.61
C ARG A 12 3.82 10.35 -0.57
N VAL A 13 2.62 10.90 -0.70
CA VAL A 13 1.51 10.64 0.21
C VAL A 13 1.12 9.16 0.16
N LEU A 14 0.98 8.56 -1.02
CA LEU A 14 0.68 7.13 -1.16
C LEU A 14 1.73 6.25 -0.48
N LYS A 15 3.01 6.60 -0.57
CA LYS A 15 4.09 5.90 0.12
C LYS A 15 3.93 5.95 1.64
N VAL A 16 3.66 7.13 2.19
CA VAL A 16 3.41 7.31 3.64
C VAL A 16 2.15 6.56 4.09
N VAL A 17 1.05 6.70 3.34
CA VAL A 17 -0.22 6.02 3.61
C VAL A 17 -0.04 4.51 3.56
N GLY A 18 0.74 3.99 2.60
CA GLY A 18 1.10 2.58 2.55
C GLY A 18 1.71 2.10 3.87
N TRP A 19 2.75 2.78 4.37
CA TRP A 19 3.38 2.40 5.64
C TRP A 19 2.41 2.46 6.82
N ILE A 20 1.53 3.46 6.86
CA ILE A 20 0.47 3.54 7.89
C ILE A 20 -0.46 2.34 7.79
N VAL A 21 -0.92 1.99 6.58
CA VAL A 21 -1.79 0.83 6.33
C VAL A 21 -1.13 -0.47 6.78
N LEU A 22 0.17 -0.64 6.52
CA LEU A 22 0.91 -1.82 6.99
C LEU A 22 0.91 -1.91 8.52
N VAL A 23 1.35 -0.85 9.20
CA VAL A 23 1.49 -0.84 10.66
C VAL A 23 0.15 -1.00 11.35
N VAL A 24 -0.83 -0.19 10.96
CA VAL A 24 -2.18 -0.22 11.55
C VAL A 24 -2.87 -1.53 11.23
N GLY A 25 -2.75 -2.03 10.00
CA GLY A 25 -3.35 -3.29 9.56
C GLY A 25 -2.81 -4.50 10.31
N VAL A 26 -1.49 -4.58 10.52
CA VAL A 26 -0.86 -5.65 11.30
C VAL A 26 -1.33 -5.60 12.76
N ILE A 27 -1.29 -4.43 13.40
CA ILE A 27 -1.75 -4.26 14.79
C ILE A 27 -3.22 -4.65 14.91
N ALA A 28 -4.09 -4.14 14.03
CA ALA A 28 -5.51 -4.46 14.04
C ALA A 28 -5.77 -5.96 13.84
N SER A 29 -5.02 -6.61 12.94
CA SER A 29 -5.16 -8.05 12.69
C SER A 29 -4.80 -8.89 13.91
N ILE A 30 -3.75 -8.51 14.64
CA ILE A 30 -3.35 -9.19 15.87
C ILE A 30 -4.41 -8.98 16.96
N VAL A 31 -4.87 -7.74 17.15
CA VAL A 31 -5.89 -7.41 18.16
C VAL A 31 -7.18 -8.19 17.88
N LEU A 32 -7.66 -8.17 16.64
CA LEU A 32 -8.85 -8.91 16.24
C LEU A 32 -8.66 -10.42 16.41
N GLY A 33 -7.50 -10.97 16.04
CA GLY A 33 -7.19 -12.38 16.24
C GLY A 33 -7.23 -12.79 17.72
N ILE A 34 -6.69 -11.97 18.63
CA ILE A 34 -6.75 -12.23 20.08
C ILE A 34 -8.18 -12.13 20.59
N MET A 35 -8.93 -11.10 20.20
CA MET A 35 -10.32 -10.91 20.63
C MET A 35 -11.22 -12.07 20.18
N THR A 36 -11.06 -12.52 18.93
CA THR A 36 -11.80 -13.69 18.42
C THR A 36 -11.33 -15.00 19.06
N GLY A 37 -10.04 -15.13 19.33
CA GLY A 37 -9.45 -16.29 20.00
C GLY A 37 -9.91 -16.49 21.44
N GLY A 38 -10.16 -15.40 22.17
CA GLY A 38 -10.55 -15.42 23.58
C GLY A 38 -12.05 -15.32 23.85
N ALA A 39 -12.90 -15.32 22.82
CA ALA A 39 -14.34 -15.04 22.97
C ALA A 39 -15.15 -16.19 23.58
N ASP A 40 -14.63 -17.42 23.62
CA ASP A 40 -15.37 -18.61 24.06
C ASP A 40 -14.63 -19.34 25.21
N ASN A 41 -15.38 -19.66 26.27
CA ASN A 41 -14.86 -20.20 27.54
C ASN A 41 -15.02 -21.72 27.69
N GLY A 42 -15.64 -22.41 26.72
CA GLY A 42 -15.75 -23.88 26.72
C GLY A 42 -14.51 -24.58 26.15
N LEU A 43 -14.25 -25.84 26.50
CA LEU A 43 -13.06 -26.57 25.98
C LEU A 43 -13.08 -26.73 24.44
N ILE A 44 -14.24 -27.07 23.86
CA ILE A 44 -14.39 -27.20 22.39
C ILE A 44 -14.49 -25.82 21.73
N GLY A 45 -15.21 -24.90 22.35
CA GLY A 45 -15.37 -23.51 21.88
C GLY A 45 -14.06 -22.72 21.86
N GLY A 46 -13.24 -22.87 22.90
CA GLY A 46 -11.93 -22.23 23.01
C GLY A 46 -10.91 -22.73 21.99
N VAL A 47 -10.93 -24.03 21.66
CA VAL A 47 -10.07 -24.57 20.58
C VAL A 47 -10.51 -24.03 19.21
N ALA A 48 -11.81 -24.03 18.92
CA ALA A 48 -12.33 -23.47 17.68
C ALA A 48 -12.07 -21.95 17.57
N GLY A 49 -12.26 -21.22 18.66
CA GLY A 49 -11.98 -19.79 18.77
C GLY A 49 -10.51 -19.49 18.54
N ALA A 50 -9.59 -20.22 19.17
CA ALA A 50 -8.15 -20.04 18.98
C ALA A 50 -7.73 -20.26 17.52
N ILE A 51 -8.24 -21.31 16.86
CA ILE A 51 -7.96 -21.57 15.44
C ILE A 51 -8.48 -20.42 14.57
N ALA A 52 -9.71 -19.97 14.80
CA ALA A 52 -10.30 -18.85 14.08
C ALA A 52 -9.51 -17.54 14.29
N GLY A 53 -9.09 -17.26 15.53
CA GLY A 53 -8.28 -16.09 15.87
C GLY A 53 -6.92 -16.08 15.17
N ILE A 54 -6.22 -17.22 15.16
CA ILE A 54 -4.96 -17.39 14.42
C ILE A 54 -5.18 -17.15 12.92
N PHE A 55 -6.24 -17.73 12.35
CA PHE A 55 -6.54 -17.58 10.94
C PHE A 55 -6.83 -16.12 10.57
N ILE A 56 -7.65 -15.43 11.37
CA ILE A 56 -7.95 -14.00 11.19
C ILE A 56 -6.68 -13.16 11.25
N ALA A 57 -5.81 -13.41 12.22
CA ALA A 57 -4.55 -12.67 12.35
C ALA A 57 -3.65 -12.87 11.13
N ILE A 58 -3.46 -14.12 10.69
CA ILE A 58 -2.60 -14.45 9.54
C ILE A 58 -3.16 -13.83 8.26
N VAL A 59 -4.45 -14.04 7.97
CA VAL A 59 -5.09 -13.49 6.77
C VAL A 59 -5.06 -11.97 6.79
N GLY A 60 -5.33 -11.35 7.94
CA GLY A 60 -5.28 -9.90 8.11
C GLY A 60 -3.88 -9.32 7.87
N ILE A 61 -2.84 -9.98 8.38
CA ILE A 61 -1.43 -9.58 8.14
C ILE A 61 -1.10 -9.69 6.65
N ILE A 62 -1.45 -10.79 6.00
CA ILE A 62 -1.22 -10.99 4.56
C ILE A 62 -1.97 -9.91 3.76
N ALA A 63 -3.24 -9.66 4.06
CA ALA A 63 -4.04 -8.65 3.38
C ALA A 63 -3.44 -7.24 3.57
N SER A 64 -2.99 -6.91 4.77
CA SER A 64 -2.34 -5.62 5.08
C SER A 64 -1.02 -5.46 4.32
N PHE A 65 -0.24 -6.53 4.21
CA PHE A 65 1.00 -6.54 3.45
C PHE A 65 0.75 -6.35 1.95
N LEU A 66 -0.24 -7.06 1.38
CA LEU A 66 -0.62 -6.89 -0.03
C LEU A 66 -1.13 -5.48 -0.33
N ALA A 67 -1.95 -4.91 0.56
CA ALA A 67 -2.42 -3.53 0.44
C ALA A 67 -1.25 -2.52 0.48
N TRP A 68 -0.28 -2.73 1.37
CA TRP A 68 0.95 -1.93 1.43
C TRP A 68 1.76 -1.99 0.13
N VAL A 69 2.01 -3.21 -0.39
CA VAL A 69 2.72 -3.39 -1.67
C VAL A 69 1.98 -2.70 -2.81
N PHE A 70 0.65 -2.84 -2.88
CA PHE A 70 -0.16 -2.20 -3.91
C PHE A 70 -0.07 -0.67 -3.88
N LEU A 71 -0.10 -0.08 -2.68
CA LEU A 71 0.03 1.37 -2.50
C LEU A 71 1.43 1.87 -2.89
N LEU A 72 2.47 1.12 -2.52
CA LEU A 72 3.84 1.43 -2.96
C LEU A 72 4.01 1.31 -4.47
N ALA A 73 3.52 0.24 -5.07
CA ALA A 73 3.58 0.04 -6.51
C ALA A 73 2.88 1.18 -7.26
N THR A 74 1.73 1.62 -6.76
CA THR A 74 0.98 2.75 -7.34
C THR A 74 1.76 4.07 -7.20
N SER A 75 2.43 4.31 -6.06
CA SER A 75 3.32 5.46 -5.89
C SER A 75 4.44 5.46 -6.92
N GLU A 76 5.09 4.31 -7.16
CA GLU A 76 6.19 4.23 -8.12
C GLU A 76 5.70 4.31 -9.57
N LEU A 77 4.48 3.84 -9.88
CA LEU A 77 3.86 4.06 -11.19
C LEU A 77 3.64 5.54 -11.49
N PHE A 78 3.29 6.36 -10.49
CA PHE A 78 3.18 7.80 -10.69
C PHE A 78 4.53 8.45 -11.00
N TYR A 79 5.61 8.03 -10.35
CA TYR A 79 6.96 8.49 -10.70
C TYR A 79 7.33 8.08 -12.12
N LEU A 80 7.08 6.82 -12.50
CA LEU A 80 7.34 6.31 -13.85
C LEU A 80 6.62 7.15 -14.92
N PHE A 81 5.34 7.49 -14.72
CA PHE A 81 4.60 8.29 -15.69
C PHE A 81 5.14 9.71 -15.83
N MET A 82 5.58 10.33 -14.73
CA MET A 82 6.22 11.65 -14.79
C MET A 82 7.54 11.60 -15.56
N ASP A 83 8.35 10.57 -15.33
CA ASP A 83 9.64 10.40 -16.03
C ASP A 83 9.44 10.16 -17.53
N VAL A 84 8.40 9.40 -17.91
CA VAL A 84 8.03 9.20 -19.33
C VAL A 84 7.60 10.53 -19.96
N GLU A 85 6.75 11.32 -19.30
CA GLU A 85 6.33 12.63 -19.80
C GLU A 85 7.52 13.58 -20.01
N GLU A 86 8.42 13.64 -19.03
CA GLU A 86 9.59 14.50 -19.08
C GLU A 86 10.54 14.09 -20.23
N ASN A 87 10.76 12.79 -20.42
CA ASN A 87 11.56 12.28 -21.53
C ASN A 87 10.92 12.58 -22.90
N THR A 88 9.60 12.42 -23.03
CA THR A 88 8.89 12.75 -24.28
C THR A 88 8.96 14.25 -24.58
N ARG A 89 8.78 15.11 -23.58
CA ARG A 89 8.90 16.58 -23.75
C ARG A 89 10.30 16.99 -24.17
N ASN A 90 11.32 16.50 -23.49
CA ASN A 90 12.72 16.79 -23.80
C ASN A 90 13.09 16.34 -25.22
N THR A 91 12.56 15.19 -25.66
CA THR A 91 12.78 14.69 -27.03
C THR A 91 12.13 15.61 -28.07
N ALA A 92 10.88 16.03 -27.84
CA ALA A 92 10.18 16.96 -28.74
C ALA A 92 10.90 18.32 -28.84
N GLU A 93 11.33 18.89 -27.71
CA GLU A 93 12.08 20.15 -27.68
C GLU A 93 13.42 20.06 -28.44
N ARG A 94 14.12 18.93 -28.34
CA ARG A 94 15.37 18.70 -29.09
C ARG A 94 15.15 18.60 -30.59
N ILE A 95 14.11 17.88 -31.03
CA ILE A 95 13.78 17.75 -32.46
C ILE A 95 13.45 19.11 -33.07
N ILE A 96 12.67 19.95 -32.38
CA ILE A 96 12.34 21.30 -32.85
C ILE A 96 13.59 22.16 -32.98
N LYS A 97 14.51 22.08 -32.01
CA LYS A 97 15.76 22.84 -32.02
C LYS A 97 16.72 22.43 -33.14
N GLU A 98 16.71 21.17 -33.57
CA GLU A 98 17.56 20.69 -34.68
C GLU A 98 16.96 20.99 -36.07
N SER A 99 15.67 21.34 -36.15
CA SER A 99 15.00 21.69 -37.41
C SER A 99 15.05 23.18 -37.78
N ASP A 100 15.51 24.04 -36.86
CA ASP A 100 15.79 25.48 -37.08
C ASP A 100 17.29 25.71 -37.35
#